data_AF-A0A2M7J574-F1
#
_entry.id   AF-A0A2M7J574-F1
#
_cell.length_a   1.000
_cell.length_b   1.000
_cell.length_c   1.000
_cell.angle_alpha   90.00
_cell.angle_beta   90.00
_cell.angle_gamma   90.00
#
_symmetry.space_group_name_H-M   'P 1'
#
loop_
_entity.id
_entity.type
_entity.pdbx_description
1 polymer ?
#
loop_
_entity_poly.entity_id
_entity_poly.type
_entity_poly.pdbx_seq_one_letter_code
_entity_poly.pdbx_strand_id
1 'polypeptide(L)' 'MANKQFIQTPDAPAAIGTYSQAIRAGDTVYLSGQIGLDPAT' A
#
# COMPACT_ATOMS: atom_id res chain seq x y z
N MET A 1 -20.14 1.00 9.20
CA MET A 1 -18.79 1.63 9.20
C MET A 1 -18.09 1.15 7.93
N ALA A 2 -17.47 2.05 7.16
CA ALA A 2 -16.69 1.63 6.00
C ALA A 2 -15.49 0.80 6.48
N ASN A 3 -15.41 -0.47 6.06
CA ASN A 3 -14.30 -1.35 6.41
C ASN A 3 -13.02 -0.81 5.76
N LYS A 4 -12.07 -0.34 6.58
CA LYS A 4 -10.76 0.15 6.13
C LYS A 4 -9.76 -0.99 6.26
N GLN A 5 -9.26 -1.48 5.14
CA GLN A 5 -8.26 -2.54 5.08
C GLN A 5 -6.92 -1.99 4.60
N PHE A 6 -5.86 -2.28 5.36
CA PHE A 6 -4.48 -2.02 4.96
C PHE A 6 -4.03 -3.11 3.98
N ILE A 7 -3.39 -2.69 2.88
CA ILE A 7 -2.82 -3.60 1.89
C ILE A 7 -1.30 -3.52 2.00
N GLN A 8 -0.67 -4.69 2.10
CA GLN A 8 0.78 -4.87 2.11
C GLN A 8 1.13 -6.12 1.29
N THR A 9 2.18 -6.05 0.48
CA THR A 9 2.76 -7.17 -0.26
C THR A 9 4.29 -7.12 -0.16
N PRO A 10 4.98 -8.28 -0.10
CA PRO A 10 6.43 -8.34 -0.23
C PRO A 10 6.92 -7.98 -1.64
N ASP A 11 6.05 -8.00 -2.65
CA ASP A 11 6.42 -7.75 -4.06
C ASP A 11 6.43 -6.26 -4.44
N ALA A 12 6.27 -5.37 -3.47
CA ALA A 12 6.34 -3.92 -3.66
C ALA A 12 7.27 -3.31 -2.60
N PRO A 13 7.92 -2.16 -2.88
CA PRO A 13 8.76 -1.48 -1.90
C PRO A 13 8.03 -1.26 -0.58
N ALA A 14 8.74 -1.52 0.53
CA ALA A 14 8.17 -1.39 1.85
C ALA A 14 7.66 0.02 2.12
N ALA A 15 6.50 0.14 2.77
CA ALA A 15 5.98 1.43 3.19
C ALA A 15 6.74 1.95 4.43
N ILE A 16 7.84 2.67 4.21
CA ILE A 16 8.70 3.19 5.29
C ILE A 16 8.18 4.54 5.79
N GLY A 17 7.64 4.57 7.01
CA GLY A 17 7.14 5.78 7.67
C GLY A 17 5.62 5.81 7.76
N THR A 18 5.03 6.99 7.85
CA THR A 18 3.59 7.15 8.14
C THR A 18 2.72 7.07 6.88
N TYR A 19 2.81 5.96 6.15
CA TYR A 19 1.92 5.64 5.03
C TYR A 19 1.74 4.13 4.88
N SER A 20 0.91 3.71 3.93
CA SER A 20 0.68 2.29 3.62
C SER A 20 0.74 2.12 2.11
N GLN A 21 1.18 0.97 1.60
CA GLN A 21 1.28 0.73 0.15
C GLN A 21 -0.06 0.98 -0.56
N ALA A 22 -1.16 0.55 0.06
CA ALA A 22 -2.50 0.96 -0.32
C ALA A 22 -3.50 0.80 0.84
N ILE A 23 -4.65 1.48 0.71
CA ILE A 23 -5.81 1.32 1.60
C ILE A 23 -7.03 0.97 0.75
N ARG A 24 -7.76 -0.09 1.12
CA ARG A 24 -9.09 -0.37 0.60
C ARG A 24 -10.15 0.23 1.54
N ALA A 25 -11.11 0.95 0.98
CA ALA A 25 -12.29 1.44 1.67
C ALA A 25 -13.54 1.08 0.85
N GLY A 26 -14.31 0.09 1.30
CA GLY A 26 -15.39 -0.47 0.51
C GLY A 26 -14.86 -1.14 -0.76
N ASP A 27 -15.29 -0.68 -1.93
CA ASP A 27 -14.87 -1.21 -3.24
C ASP A 27 -13.76 -0.38 -3.91
N THR A 28 -13.36 0.73 -3.31
CA THR A 28 -12.29 1.59 -3.83
C THR A 28 -10.96 1.27 -3.15
N VAL A 29 -9.89 1.19 -3.95
CA VAL A 29 -8.51 1.06 -3.48
C VAL A 29 -7.76 2.35 -3.77
N TYR A 30 -7.22 2.96 -2.72
CA TYR A 30 -6.34 4.12 -2.79
C TYR A 30 -4.90 3.63 -2.75
N LEU A 31 -4.19 3.79 -3.87
CA LEU A 31 -2.81 3.35 -4.05
C LEU A 31 -1.85 4.50 -3.72
N SER A 32 -0.75 4.22 -3.01
CA SER A 32 0.37 5.15 -2.94
C SER A 32 1.12 5.21 -4.27
N GLY A 33 1.78 6.34 -4.54
CA GLY A 33 2.70 6.45 -5.65
C GLY A 33 3.83 5.43 -5.53
N GLN A 34 4.21 4.81 -6.64
CA GLN A 34 5.33 3.87 -6.72
C GLN A 34 6.46 4.51 -7.52
N ILE A 35 7.68 4.32 -7.02
CA ILE A 35 8.92 4.54 -7.75
C ILE A 35 9.52 3.18 -8.09
N GLY A 36 10.38 3.10 -9.11
CA GLY A 36 10.99 1.85 -9.58
C GLY A 36 12.09 1.32 -8.66
N LEU A 37 11.82 1.21 -7.35
CA LEU A 37 12.68 0.52 -6.40
C LEU A 37 12.45 -0.98 -6.50
N ASP A 38 13.53 -1.76 -6.42
CA ASP A 38 13.45 -3.21 -6.29
C ASP A 38 12.99 -3.55 -4.86
N PRO A 39 11.86 -4.27 -4.67
CA PRO A 39 11.40 -4.68 -3.34
C PRO A 39 12.40 -5.56 -2.57
N ALA A 40 13.33 -6.22 -3.27
CA ALA A 40 14.30 -7.13 -2.67
C ALA A 40 15.57 -6.44 -2.13
N THR A 41 15.74 -5.13 -2.33
CA THR A 41 16.91 -4.34 -1.93
C THR A 41 16.53 -3.15 -1.06
#